data_AF-A0A229R4I3-F1
#
_entry.id   AF-A0A229R4I3-F1
#
_cell.length_a   1.000
_cell.length_b   1.000
_cell.length_c   1.000
_cell.angle_alpha   90.00
_cell.angle_beta   90.00
_cell.angle_gamma   90.00
#
_symmetry.space_group_name_H-M   'P 1'
#
loop_
_entity.id
_entity.type
_entity.pdbx_description
1 polymer ?
#
loop_
_entity_poly.entity_id
_entity_poly.type
_entity_poly.pdbx_seq_one_letter_code
_entity_poly.pdbx_strand_id
1 'polypeptide(L)'
;LAIAAFGTPVFAAPGYTAPGLWSDFGAASWGLLGALAVVLGLYALVPRSRPIAAAAALAGAALVLGLRAAELPLVGSEYDGSSAGIGFWLALGAAVVSLVAAGMAVAGSRRSA
;
A
#
# COMPACT_ATOMS: atom_id res chain seq x y z
N LEU A 1 -4.20 8.28 -2.11
CA LEU A 1 -3.29 7.27 -2.72
C LEU A 1 -3.59 5.85 -2.24
N ALA A 2 -3.51 5.55 -0.93
CA ALA A 2 -3.76 4.19 -0.43
C ALA A 2 -5.14 3.62 -0.83
N ILE A 3 -6.25 4.34 -0.62
CA ILE A 3 -7.59 3.87 -1.02
C ILE A 3 -7.65 3.53 -2.52
N ALA A 4 -7.06 4.36 -3.38
CA ALA A 4 -7.01 4.12 -4.81
C ALA A 4 -6.10 2.94 -5.18
N ALA A 5 -4.97 2.76 -4.49
CA ALA A 5 -4.05 1.65 -4.69
C ALA A 5 -4.65 0.27 -4.35
N PHE A 6 -5.48 0.21 -3.29
CA PHE A 6 -6.21 -1.01 -2.92
C PHE A 6 -7.53 -1.18 -3.68
N GLY A 7 -8.08 -0.09 -4.19
CA GLY A 7 -9.31 -0.09 -4.97
C GLY A 7 -9.12 -0.46 -6.44
N THR A 8 -7.91 -0.37 -6.97
CA THR A 8 -7.62 -0.62 -8.39
C THR A 8 -6.71 -1.83 -8.57
N PRO A 9 -6.84 -2.56 -9.69
CA PRO A 9 -6.04 -3.75 -9.93
C PRO A 9 -4.56 -3.40 -10.08
N VAL A 10 -3.70 -4.21 -9.45
CA VAL A 10 -2.23 -4.07 -9.49
C VAL A 10 -1.65 -4.65 -10.78
N PHE A 11 -2.29 -5.66 -11.36
CA PHE A 11 -1.92 -6.21 -12.66
C PHE A 11 -3.18 -6.56 -13.47
N ALA A 12 -3.00 -6.64 -14.79
CA ALA A 12 -4.04 -7.07 -15.72
C ALA A 12 -3.46 -8.14 -16.64
N ALA A 13 -4.25 -9.20 -16.89
CA ALA A 13 -3.90 -10.28 -17.80
C ALA A 13 -5.15 -10.69 -18.64
N PRO A 14 -4.97 -11.19 -19.87
CA PRO A 14 -6.09 -11.63 -20.71
C PRO A 14 -6.92 -12.73 -20.03
N GLY A 15 -8.24 -12.54 -19.94
CA GLY A 15 -9.16 -13.52 -19.34
C GLY A 15 -9.16 -13.58 -17.80
N TYR A 16 -8.38 -12.73 -17.13
CA TYR A 16 -8.34 -12.64 -15.67
C TYR A 16 -9.13 -11.43 -15.16
N THR A 17 -10.18 -11.69 -14.38
CA THR A 17 -10.88 -10.65 -13.60
C THR A 17 -10.26 -10.57 -12.21
N ALA A 18 -9.53 -9.49 -11.96
CA ALA A 18 -8.91 -9.26 -10.67
C ALA A 18 -9.99 -9.02 -9.59
N PRO A 19 -9.90 -9.68 -8.42
CA PRO A 19 -10.76 -9.36 -7.28
C PRO A 19 -10.58 -7.90 -6.87
N GLY A 20 -11.66 -7.13 -6.89
CA GLY A 20 -11.65 -5.71 -6.56
C GLY A 20 -12.35 -5.41 -5.24
N LEU A 21 -12.12 -4.21 -4.72
CA LEU A 21 -12.97 -3.63 -3.67
C LEU A 21 -14.26 -3.03 -4.23
N TRP A 22 -14.24 -2.60 -5.49
CA TRP A 22 -15.37 -1.96 -6.16
C TRP A 22 -16.07 -2.87 -7.18
N SER A 23 -15.39 -3.90 -7.68
CA SER A 23 -15.91 -4.89 -8.64
C SER A 23 -15.56 -6.30 -8.16
N ASP A 24 -16.43 -7.28 -8.41
CA ASP A 24 -16.24 -8.70 -8.05
C ASP A 24 -15.73 -8.92 -6.61
N PHE A 25 -16.46 -8.33 -5.65
CA PHE A 25 -16.13 -8.46 -4.25
C PHE A 25 -16.33 -9.91 -3.78
N GLY A 26 -15.23 -10.58 -3.43
CA GLY A 26 -15.22 -11.99 -3.06
C GLY A 26 -14.39 -12.28 -1.81
N ALA A 27 -14.12 -13.55 -1.55
CA ALA A 27 -13.32 -13.99 -0.40
C ALA A 27 -11.93 -13.33 -0.37
N ALA A 28 -11.29 -13.16 -1.54
CA ALA A 28 -9.99 -12.50 -1.68
C ALA A 28 -10.04 -10.99 -1.35
N SER A 29 -11.17 -10.32 -1.58
CA SER A 29 -11.34 -8.88 -1.33
C SER A 29 -11.28 -8.53 0.17
N TRP A 30 -11.53 -9.49 1.05
CA TRP A 30 -11.35 -9.31 2.50
C TRP A 30 -9.90 -9.08 2.90
N GLY A 31 -8.95 -9.74 2.24
CA GLY A 31 -7.52 -9.49 2.45
C GLY A 31 -7.13 -8.07 2.06
N LEU A 32 -7.68 -7.57 0.94
CA LEU A 32 -7.47 -6.19 0.48
C LEU A 32 -8.08 -5.18 1.45
N LEU A 33 -9.30 -5.43 1.94
CA LEU A 33 -9.94 -4.58 2.96
C LEU A 33 -9.12 -4.54 4.25
N GLY A 34 -8.65 -5.69 4.73
CA GLY A 34 -7.83 -5.79 5.94
C GLY A 34 -6.54 -4.99 5.81
N ALA A 35 -5.82 -5.15 4.69
CA ALA A 35 -4.60 -4.40 4.42
C ALA A 35 -4.85 -2.88 4.32
N LEU A 36 -5.93 -2.46 3.65
CA LEU A 36 -6.33 -1.05 3.59
C LEU A 36 -6.65 -0.50 4.98
N ALA A 37 -7.41 -1.24 5.79
CA ALA A 37 -7.76 -0.84 7.14
C ALA A 37 -6.52 -0.68 8.03
N VAL A 38 -5.53 -1.58 7.92
CA VAL A 38 -4.26 -1.47 8.63
C VAL A 38 -3.51 -0.20 8.23
N VAL A 39 -3.37 0.08 6.94
CA VAL A 39 -2.68 1.28 6.45
C VAL A 39 -3.38 2.56 6.94
N LEU A 40 -4.71 2.61 6.87
CA LEU A 40 -5.49 3.73 7.38
C LEU A 40 -5.38 3.88 8.90
N GLY A 41 -5.39 2.78 9.65
CA GLY A 41 -5.18 2.76 11.09
C GLY A 41 -3.80 3.31 11.49
N LEU A 42 -2.75 2.90 10.76
CA LEU A 42 -1.40 3.43 10.95
C LEU A 42 -1.34 4.94 10.67
N TYR A 43 -1.91 5.41 9.55
CA TYR A 43 -1.97 6.84 9.24
C TYR A 43 -2.77 7.64 10.27
N ALA A 44 -3.87 7.11 10.79
CA ALA A 44 -4.67 7.76 11.83
C ALA A 44 -3.90 7.87 13.17
N LEU A 45 -2.96 6.96 13.43
CA LEU A 45 -2.17 6.95 14.65
C LEU A 45 -0.99 7.95 14.61
N VAL A 46 -0.50 8.31 13.41
CA VAL A 46 0.66 9.19 13.22
C VAL A 46 0.52 10.54 13.93
N PRO A 47 -0.60 11.29 13.81
CA PRO A 47 -0.74 12.61 14.46
C PRO A 47 -0.70 12.55 16.00
N ARG A 48 -1.05 11.41 16.60
CA ARG A 48 -1.09 11.21 18.05
C ARG A 48 0.20 10.57 18.59
N SER A 49 1.09 10.13 17.71
CA SER A 49 2.27 9.33 18.06
C SER A 49 3.49 10.20 18.36
N ARG A 50 4.37 9.71 19.24
CA ARG A 50 5.74 10.25 19.39
C ARG A 50 6.52 10.05 18.08
N PRO A 51 7.49 10.89 17.74
CA PRO A 51 8.11 10.90 16.41
C PRO A 51 8.73 9.57 15.97
N ILE A 52 9.35 8.83 16.90
CA ILE A 52 9.89 7.49 16.62
C ILE A 52 8.77 6.49 16.29
N ALA A 53 7.66 6.53 17.04
CA ALA A 53 6.51 5.65 16.79
C ALA A 53 5.79 6.03 15.49
N ALA A 54 5.69 7.31 15.15
CA ALA A 54 5.15 7.78 13.89
C ALA A 54 5.99 7.29 12.69
N ALA A 55 7.32 7.35 12.79
CA ALA A 55 8.22 6.82 11.76
C ALA A 55 8.06 5.31 11.59
N ALA A 56 7.94 4.55 12.68
CA ALA A 56 7.71 3.11 12.63
C ALA A 56 6.36 2.76 11.98
N ALA A 57 5.30 3.52 12.30
CA ALA A 57 3.98 3.35 11.69
C ALA A 57 4.00 3.61 10.17
N LEU A 58 4.68 4.68 9.74
CA LEU A 58 4.82 5.02 8.33
C LEU A 58 5.69 4.00 7.56
N ALA A 59 6.74 3.48 8.19
CA ALA A 59 7.54 2.39 7.62
C ALA A 59 6.71 1.09 7.48
N GLY A 60 5.89 0.75 8.47
CA GLY A 60 4.95 -0.37 8.40
C GLY A 60 3.93 -0.20 7.28
N ALA A 61 3.35 0.99 7.12
CA ALA A 61 2.45 1.30 6.02
C ALA A 61 3.14 1.15 4.65
N ALA A 62 4.39 1.62 4.53
CA ALA A 62 5.19 1.48 3.32
C ALA A 62 5.47 0.01 2.97
N LEU A 63 5.72 -0.86 3.96
CA LEU A 63 5.89 -2.30 3.77
C LEU A 63 4.62 -2.95 3.19
N VAL A 64 3.45 -2.64 3.75
CA VAL A 64 2.17 -3.18 3.27
C VAL A 64 1.86 -2.70 1.85
N LEU A 65 2.15 -1.43 1.54
CA LEU A 65 2.02 -0.88 0.19
C LEU A 65 3.03 -1.47 -0.80
N GLY A 66 4.26 -1.71 -0.36
CA GLY A 66 5.29 -2.39 -1.13
C GLY A 66 4.90 -3.84 -1.45
N LEU A 67 4.32 -4.55 -0.49
CA LEU A 67 3.77 -5.89 -0.71
C LEU A 67 2.63 -5.87 -1.73
N ARG A 68 1.75 -4.85 -1.71
CA ARG A 68 0.74 -4.68 -2.78
C ARG A 68 1.37 -4.50 -4.15
N ALA A 69 2.42 -3.70 -4.28
CA ALA A 69 3.11 -3.53 -5.55
C ALA A 69 3.83 -4.82 -5.99
N ALA A 70 4.39 -5.58 -5.04
CA ALA A 70 5.06 -6.85 -5.30
C ALA A 70 4.13 -7.96 -5.79
N GLU A 71 2.81 -7.79 -5.74
CA GLU A 71 1.88 -8.77 -6.29
C GLU A 71 2.05 -8.95 -7.80
N LEU A 72 2.41 -7.90 -8.55
CA LEU A 72 2.70 -8.01 -9.98
C LEU A 72 3.83 -9.01 -10.28
N PRO A 73 5.05 -8.88 -9.73
CA PRO A 73 6.11 -9.86 -9.99
C PRO A 73 5.88 -11.22 -9.33
N LEU A 74 5.15 -11.31 -8.21
CA LEU A 74 4.95 -12.56 -7.48
C LEU A 74 3.83 -13.42 -8.07
N VAL A 75 2.77 -12.80 -8.57
CA VAL A 75 1.54 -13.47 -9.04
C VAL A 75 1.37 -13.27 -10.55
N GLY A 76 1.71 -12.09 -11.06
CA GLY A 76 1.60 -11.78 -12.48
C GLY A 76 2.48 -12.65 -13.38
N SER A 77 3.57 -13.24 -12.87
CA SER A 77 4.40 -14.20 -13.63
C SER A 77 3.70 -15.52 -13.93
N GLU A 78 2.62 -15.83 -13.21
CA GLU A 78 1.81 -17.03 -13.47
C GLU A 78 0.81 -16.84 -14.63
N TYR A 79 0.67 -15.60 -15.13
CA TYR A 79 -0.27 -15.25 -16.19
C TYR A 79 0.46 -14.68 -17.42
N ASP A 80 0.34 -15.38 -18.55
CA ASP A 80 0.91 -14.91 -19.83
C ASP A 80 0.29 -13.57 -20.26
N GLY A 81 1.16 -12.61 -20.61
CA GLY A 81 0.75 -11.26 -21.02
C GLY A 81 0.40 -10.32 -19.86
N SER A 82 0.77 -10.66 -18.62
CA SER A 82 0.55 -9.79 -17.46
C SER A 82 1.29 -8.45 -17.59
N SER A 83 0.59 -7.36 -17.29
CA SER A 83 1.13 -6.00 -17.33
C SER A 83 0.79 -5.21 -16.07
N ALA A 84 1.64 -4.23 -15.75
CA ALA A 84 1.45 -3.35 -14.59
C ALA A 84 0.16 -2.53 -14.70
N GLY A 85 -0.78 -2.77 -13.80
CA GLY A 85 -2.02 -2.01 -13.68
C GLY A 85 -1.83 -0.69 -12.96
N ILE A 86 -2.87 0.14 -12.93
CA ILE A 86 -2.80 1.46 -12.29
C ILE A 86 -2.61 1.36 -10.75
N GLY A 87 -3.10 0.29 -10.13
CA GLY A 87 -2.94 0.03 -8.69
C GLY A 87 -1.48 -0.17 -8.28
N PHE A 88 -0.65 -0.73 -9.16
CA PHE A 88 0.79 -0.90 -8.93
C PHE A 88 1.49 0.44 -8.71
N TRP A 89 1.27 1.37 -9.64
CA TRP A 89 1.89 2.70 -9.59
C TRP A 89 1.40 3.52 -8.41
N LEU A 90 0.11 3.41 -8.08
CA LEU A 90 -0.48 4.07 -6.92
C LEU A 90 0.05 3.51 -5.59
N ALA A 91 0.22 2.18 -5.49
CA ALA A 91 0.81 1.53 -4.33
C ALA A 91 2.28 1.94 -4.14
N LEU A 92 3.05 1.95 -5.22
CA LEU A 92 4.46 2.36 -5.22
C LEU A 92 4.61 3.83 -4.80
N GLY A 93 3.82 4.72 -5.39
CA GLY A 93 3.81 6.14 -5.02
C GLY A 93 3.44 6.36 -3.56
N ALA A 94 2.42 5.65 -3.05
CA ALA A 94 2.04 5.72 -1.64
C ALA A 94 3.14 5.21 -0.70
N ALA A 95 3.85 4.14 -1.07
CA ALA A 95 4.97 3.61 -0.29
C ALA A 95 6.11 4.64 -0.21
N VAL A 96 6.49 5.26 -1.34
CA VAL A 96 7.52 6.29 -1.38
C VAL A 96 7.14 7.49 -0.51
N VAL A 97 5.91 8.00 -0.64
CA VAL A 97 5.43 9.13 0.19
C VAL A 97 5.48 8.78 1.68
N SER A 98 5.12 7.55 2.05
CA SER A 98 5.17 7.10 3.45
C SER A 98 6.60 7.05 4.00
N LEU A 99 7.56 6.55 3.21
CA LEU A 99 8.97 6.52 3.60
C LEU A 99 9.57 7.92 3.74
N VAL A 100 9.24 8.83 2.82
CA VAL A 100 9.67 10.23 2.91
C VAL A 100 9.10 10.88 4.18
N ALA A 101 7.81 10.67 4.46
CA ALA A 101 7.18 11.15 5.68
C ALA A 101 7.82 10.56 6.96
N ALA A 102 8.17 9.28 6.95
CA ALA A 102 8.87 8.63 8.05
C ALA A 102 10.23 9.28 8.30
N GLY A 103 11.00 9.53 7.24
CA GLY A 103 12.29 10.22 7.33
C GLY A 103 12.17 11.63 7.88
N MET A 104 11.15 12.39 7.46
CA MET A 104 10.87 13.72 7.99
C MET A 104 10.51 13.70 9.48
N ALA A 105 9.72 12.71 9.94
CA ALA A 105 9.37 12.56 11.35
C ALA A 105 10.60 12.33 12.24
N VAL A 106 11.55 11.50 11.78
CA VAL A 106 12.82 11.26 12.49
C VAL A 106 13.73 12.48 12.45
N ALA A 107 13.84 13.16 11.31
CA ALA A 107 14.67 14.36 11.18
C ALA A 107 14.15 15.51 12.07
N GLY A 108 12.84 15.70 12.13
CA GLY A 108 12.20 16.71 12.98
C GLY A 108 12.41 16.46 14.48
N SER A 109 12.41 15.20 14.92
CA SER A 109 12.68 14.89 16.33
C SER A 109 14.12 15.15 16.75
N ARG A 110 15.08 14.91 15.85
CA ARG A 110 16.51 15.21 16.12
C ARG A 110 16.81 16.70 16.22
N ARG A 111 15.98 17.56 15.60
CA ARG A 111 16.13 19.02 15.67
C ARG A 111 15.51 19.63 16.95
N SER A 112 14.59 18.91 17.58
CA SER A 112 13.84 19.37 18.76
C SER A 112 14.45 18.88 20.09
N ALA A 113 15.46 18.01 20.03
CA ALA A 113 16.23 17.49 21.16
C ALA A 113 17.58 18.22 21.23
#